data_AF-A0A081SGN2-F1
#
_entry.id   AF-A0A081SGN2-F1
#
_cell.length_a   1.000
_cell.length_b   1.000
_cell.length_c   1.000
_cell.angle_alpha   90.00
_cell.angle_beta   90.00
_cell.angle_gamma   90.00
#
_symmetry.space_group_name_H-M   'P 1'
#
loop_
_entity.id
_entity.type
_entity.pdbx_description
1 polymer ?
#
loop_
_entity_poly.entity_id
_entity_poly.type
_entity_poly.pdbx_seq_one_letter_code
_entity_poly.pdbx_strand_id
1 'polypeptide(L)'
;MNYEKISETIELQIETLFEELRSGISAREDSRAFGAMIEKRITENWGNVCSNLGYQAIDIPGRRTIFDFACNIENKLFGFDVKTKDLDSTRYSDGGVCAVGNLLKFLANDKGVFMIVEFGHDKSTTKNSSRDIEYIRVAPFHCLPENTYRIENLGTGQVRLNYTINQVWDEIDWNRSYSDFFDIFCDLAITHYRRVKADAEKRIKSIEQFKDGGYQNFRFIR
;
A
#
# COMPACT_ATOMS: atom_id res chain seq x y z
N MET A 1 -7.65 -16.80 -12.89
CA MET A 1 -6.26 -16.37 -12.62
C MET A 1 -5.95 -16.78 -11.20
N ASN A 2 -4.84 -17.50 -10.97
CA ASN A 2 -4.48 -17.98 -9.63
C ASN A 2 -3.58 -16.92 -8.96
N TYR A 3 -4.19 -16.04 -8.17
CA TYR A 3 -3.46 -14.93 -7.55
C TYR A 3 -2.47 -15.38 -6.48
N GLU A 4 -2.80 -16.40 -5.71
CA GLU A 4 -1.92 -16.97 -4.68
C GLU A 4 -0.60 -17.44 -5.30
N LYS A 5 -0.67 -18.27 -6.34
CA LYS A 5 0.52 -18.73 -7.06
C LYS A 5 1.32 -17.60 -7.69
N ILE A 6 0.65 -16.60 -8.27
CA ILE A 6 1.33 -15.42 -8.85
C ILE A 6 2.07 -14.66 -7.75
N SER A 7 1.42 -14.43 -6.62
CA SER A 7 2.00 -13.79 -5.44
C SER A 7 3.23 -14.53 -4.94
N GLU A 8 3.12 -15.84 -4.68
CA GLU A 8 4.22 -16.67 -4.17
C GLU A 8 5.42 -16.70 -5.13
N THR A 9 5.17 -16.81 -6.44
CA THR A 9 6.26 -16.86 -7.43
C THR A 9 6.98 -15.53 -7.57
N ILE A 10 6.26 -14.41 -7.49
CA ILE A 10 6.85 -13.07 -7.47
C ILE A 10 7.62 -12.85 -6.17
N GLU A 11 7.05 -13.22 -5.03
CA GLU A 11 7.70 -13.18 -3.72
C GLU A 11 9.05 -13.91 -3.75
N LEU A 12 9.07 -15.15 -4.23
CA LEU A 12 10.29 -15.95 -4.34
C LEU A 12 11.35 -15.29 -5.23
N GLN A 13 10.97 -14.74 -6.39
CA GLN A 13 11.92 -14.04 -7.25
C GLN A 13 12.45 -12.75 -6.61
N ILE A 14 11.59 -11.98 -5.94
CA ILE A 14 12.00 -10.78 -5.23
C ILE A 14 12.95 -11.14 -4.08
N GLU A 15 12.70 -12.22 -3.34
CA GLU A 15 13.59 -12.71 -2.27
C GLU A 15 15.02 -12.92 -2.76
N THR A 16 15.22 -13.47 -3.97
CA THR A 16 16.57 -13.68 -4.54
C THR A 16 17.36 -12.39 -4.72
N LEU A 17 16.69 -11.24 -4.88
CA LEU A 17 17.34 -9.92 -5.01
C LEU A 17 17.88 -9.37 -3.68
N PHE A 18 17.51 -10.02 -2.58
CA PHE A 18 17.76 -9.56 -1.21
C PHE A 18 18.29 -10.67 -0.29
N GLU A 19 18.73 -11.80 -0.84
CA GLU A 19 19.35 -12.90 -0.07
C GLU A 19 20.49 -12.38 0.82
N GLU A 20 21.27 -11.42 0.32
CA GLU A 20 22.36 -10.85 1.09
C GLU A 20 21.89 -9.96 2.24
N LEU A 21 20.69 -9.36 2.14
CA LEU A 21 20.06 -8.59 3.22
C LEU A 21 19.42 -9.50 4.28
N ARG A 22 19.08 -10.76 3.95
CA ARG A 22 18.79 -11.78 4.97
C ARG A 22 20.05 -12.19 5.74
N SER A 23 21.23 -12.03 5.14
CA SER A 23 22.54 -12.20 5.79
C SER A 23 23.14 -10.88 6.33
N GLY A 24 22.29 -9.86 6.51
CA GLY A 24 22.58 -8.57 7.11
C GLY A 24 23.62 -7.75 6.35
N ILE A 25 23.25 -7.06 5.28
CA ILE A 25 24.11 -6.03 4.68
C ILE A 25 23.51 -4.64 4.93
N SER A 26 24.39 -3.64 5.01
CA SER A 26 24.13 -2.26 5.40
C SER A 26 23.00 -1.59 4.62
N ALA A 27 21.77 -1.72 5.11
CA ALA A 27 20.70 -0.78 4.85
C ALA A 27 20.90 0.50 5.67
N ARG A 28 20.65 1.68 5.09
CA ARG A 28 20.76 2.96 5.82
C ARG A 28 19.74 3.04 6.98
N GLU A 29 20.12 3.71 8.07
CA GLU A 29 19.31 3.80 9.32
C GLU A 29 17.89 4.37 9.16
N ASP A 30 17.65 5.19 8.15
CA ASP A 30 16.32 5.79 7.91
C ASP A 30 15.40 4.79 7.18
N SER A 31 14.28 4.44 7.79
CA SER A 31 13.22 3.59 7.20
C SER A 31 12.78 4.06 5.83
N ARG A 32 12.78 5.38 5.59
CA ARG A 32 12.44 5.94 4.28
C ARG A 32 13.53 5.71 3.26
N ALA A 33 14.80 5.85 3.66
CA ALA A 33 15.93 5.55 2.80
C ALA A 33 16.01 4.04 2.49
N PHE A 34 15.64 3.19 3.44
CA PHE A 34 15.49 1.75 3.22
C PHE A 34 14.41 1.45 2.17
N GLY A 35 13.21 2.03 2.31
CA GLY A 35 12.15 1.88 1.31
C GLY A 35 12.57 2.28 -0.09
N ALA A 36 13.21 3.44 -0.24
CA ALA A 36 13.73 3.90 -1.53
C ALA A 36 14.82 2.96 -2.11
N MET A 37 15.64 2.34 -1.26
CA MET A 37 16.64 1.35 -1.69
C MET A 37 15.99 0.08 -2.22
N ILE A 38 14.98 -0.45 -1.51
CA ILE A 38 14.22 -1.64 -1.93
C ILE A 38 13.55 -1.40 -3.28
N GLU A 39 12.78 -0.30 -3.38
CA GLU A 39 12.08 0.10 -4.61
C GLU A 39 13.04 0.22 -5.80
N LYS A 40 14.17 0.92 -5.59
CA LYS A 40 15.19 1.09 -6.63
C LYS A 40 15.75 -0.25 -7.09
N ARG A 41 16.13 -1.14 -6.16
CA ARG A 41 16.72 -2.43 -6.52
C ARG A 41 15.74 -3.31 -7.31
N ILE A 42 14.48 -3.38 -6.88
CA ILE A 42 13.47 -4.13 -7.62
C ILE A 42 13.32 -3.55 -9.03
N THR A 43 13.15 -2.23 -9.14
CA THR A 43 12.94 -1.56 -10.43
C THR A 43 14.11 -1.79 -11.40
N GLU A 44 15.36 -1.72 -10.94
CA GLU A 44 16.56 -1.98 -11.74
C GLU A 44 16.66 -3.44 -12.23
N ASN A 45 16.05 -4.39 -11.51
CA ASN A 45 16.09 -5.82 -11.83
C ASN A 45 14.75 -6.36 -12.35
N TRP A 46 13.72 -5.52 -12.49
CA TRP A 46 12.35 -5.96 -12.73
C TRP A 46 12.18 -6.67 -14.07
N GLY A 47 12.93 -6.23 -15.09
CA GLY A 47 12.98 -6.92 -16.39
C GLY A 47 13.45 -8.37 -16.27
N ASN A 48 14.46 -8.63 -15.44
CA ASN A 48 14.99 -9.98 -15.21
C ASN A 48 13.99 -10.82 -14.40
N VAL A 49 13.39 -10.26 -13.35
CA VAL A 49 12.34 -10.93 -12.57
C VAL A 49 11.18 -11.36 -13.47
N CYS A 50 10.68 -10.45 -14.31
CA CYS A 50 9.60 -10.76 -15.26
C CYS A 50 10.03 -11.85 -16.25
N SER A 51 11.22 -11.72 -16.84
CA SER A 51 11.75 -12.69 -17.80
C SER A 51 11.86 -14.10 -17.20
N ASN A 52 12.34 -14.22 -15.96
CA ASN A 52 12.45 -15.51 -15.26
C ASN A 52 11.09 -16.18 -15.01
N LEU A 53 10.03 -15.38 -14.84
CA LEU A 53 8.67 -15.85 -14.62
C LEU A 53 7.87 -16.02 -15.92
N GLY A 54 8.44 -15.67 -17.07
CA GLY A 54 7.73 -15.64 -18.36
C GLY A 54 6.69 -14.52 -18.47
N TYR A 55 6.85 -13.45 -17.68
CA TYR A 55 6.00 -12.26 -17.71
C TYR A 55 6.63 -11.16 -18.56
N GLN A 56 5.81 -10.20 -19.00
CA GLN A 56 6.29 -9.06 -19.77
C GLN A 56 6.41 -7.83 -18.87
N ALA A 57 7.63 -7.35 -18.63
CA ALA A 57 7.83 -6.08 -17.93
C ALA A 57 7.20 -4.91 -18.71
N ILE A 58 6.61 -3.96 -18.00
CA ILE A 58 5.99 -2.76 -18.57
C ILE A 58 6.78 -1.54 -18.12
N ASP A 59 7.29 -0.78 -19.09
CA ASP A 59 7.87 0.53 -18.81
C ASP A 59 6.78 1.48 -18.32
N ILE A 60 7.07 2.19 -17.23
CA ILE A 60 6.15 3.15 -16.65
C ILE A 60 6.42 4.54 -17.23
N PRO A 61 5.50 5.11 -18.01
CA PRO A 61 5.67 6.45 -18.56
C PRO A 61 5.38 7.51 -17.47
N GLY A 62 6.40 7.82 -16.66
CA GLY A 62 6.45 9.00 -15.80
C GLY A 62 5.85 8.90 -14.38
N ARG A 63 5.94 10.02 -13.63
CA ARG A 63 5.80 10.13 -12.16
C ARG A 63 4.40 9.97 -11.55
N ARG A 64 3.37 9.53 -12.28
CA ARG A 64 1.97 9.55 -11.77
C ARG A 64 1.22 8.21 -11.87
N THR A 65 1.92 7.10 -11.69
CA THR A 65 1.27 5.81 -11.46
C THR A 65 0.89 5.63 -9.99
N ILE A 66 -0.01 4.67 -9.71
CA ILE A 66 -0.36 4.28 -8.33
C ILE A 66 0.54 3.17 -7.79
N PHE A 67 1.48 2.72 -8.61
CA PHE A 67 2.39 1.60 -8.40
C PHE A 67 3.79 2.01 -8.85
N ASP A 68 4.81 1.34 -8.30
CA ASP A 68 6.23 1.64 -8.52
C ASP A 68 6.80 0.90 -9.74
N PHE A 69 6.33 -0.32 -10.00
CA PHE A 69 6.68 -1.13 -11.16
C PHE A 69 5.48 -1.96 -11.65
N ALA A 70 5.54 -2.45 -12.88
CA ALA A 70 4.41 -3.18 -13.48
C ALA A 70 4.86 -4.26 -14.47
N CYS A 71 4.03 -5.29 -14.62
CA CYS A 71 4.18 -6.30 -15.66
C CYS A 71 2.82 -6.69 -16.25
N ASN A 72 2.85 -7.39 -17.37
CA ASN A 72 1.69 -8.02 -17.97
C ASN A 72 1.78 -9.54 -17.74
N ILE A 73 0.71 -10.10 -17.19
CA ILE A 73 0.53 -11.54 -16.96
C ILE A 73 -0.80 -11.92 -17.61
N GLU A 74 -0.77 -12.84 -18.58
CA GLU A 74 -1.97 -13.31 -19.30
C GLU A 74 -2.85 -12.16 -19.87
N ASN A 75 -2.22 -11.16 -20.51
CA ASN A 75 -2.87 -9.96 -21.06
C ASN A 75 -3.50 -9.03 -20.01
N LYS A 76 -3.17 -9.19 -18.73
CA LYS A 76 -3.65 -8.33 -17.65
C LYS A 76 -2.50 -7.52 -17.06
N LEU A 77 -2.74 -6.22 -16.83
CA LEU A 77 -1.77 -5.33 -16.21
C LEU A 77 -1.73 -5.58 -14.70
N PHE A 78 -0.56 -5.91 -14.17
CA PHE A 78 -0.28 -5.97 -12.75
C PHE A 78 0.60 -4.78 -12.37
N GLY A 79 0.11 -3.94 -11.47
CA GLY A 79 0.86 -2.82 -10.90
C GLY A 79 1.23 -3.14 -9.45
N PHE A 80 2.50 -2.99 -9.11
CA PHE A 80 3.07 -3.35 -7.81
C PHE A 80 3.55 -2.11 -7.06
N ASP A 81 3.09 -1.98 -5.83
CA ASP A 81 3.41 -0.86 -4.94
C ASP A 81 4.17 -1.40 -3.72
N VAL A 82 5.38 -0.89 -3.50
CA VAL A 82 6.27 -1.33 -2.42
C VAL A 82 5.87 -0.64 -1.13
N LYS A 83 5.84 -1.42 -0.05
CA LYS A 83 5.59 -0.93 1.30
C LYS A 83 6.59 -1.56 2.26
N THR A 84 7.40 -0.74 2.91
CA THR A 84 8.29 -1.20 3.97
C THR A 84 7.66 -0.97 5.34
N LYS A 85 7.85 -1.93 6.24
CA LYS A 85 7.28 -1.96 7.59
C LYS A 85 8.39 -2.10 8.62
N ASP A 86 8.49 -1.08 9.45
CA ASP A 86 9.46 -0.99 10.53
C ASP A 86 8.96 -1.74 11.77
N LEU A 87 9.56 -2.91 12.01
CA LEU A 87 9.22 -3.83 13.10
C LEU A 87 9.86 -3.43 14.45
N ASP A 88 10.81 -2.48 14.46
CA ASP A 88 11.43 -1.99 15.70
C ASP A 88 10.48 -1.11 16.52
N SER A 89 9.45 -0.55 15.88
CA SER A 89 8.60 0.48 16.45
C SER A 89 7.38 -0.10 17.17
N THR A 90 7.13 0.37 18.39
CA THR A 90 5.86 0.09 19.12
C THR A 90 4.66 0.86 18.55
N ARG A 91 4.87 1.64 17.49
CA ARG A 91 3.84 2.43 16.81
C ARG A 91 3.89 2.13 15.32
N TYR A 92 3.00 1.25 14.89
CA TYR A 92 2.68 1.03 13.48
C TYR A 92 2.47 2.37 12.75
N SER A 93 3.39 2.72 11.85
CA SER A 93 3.30 3.92 11.01
C SER A 93 2.98 3.50 9.60
N ASP A 94 1.69 3.43 9.29
CA ASP A 94 1.29 3.04 7.94
C ASP A 94 1.41 4.18 6.94
N GLY A 95 2.33 4.03 5.99
CA GLY A 95 2.38 4.88 4.80
C GLY A 95 1.08 4.77 4.01
N GLY A 96 0.71 5.85 3.29
CA GLY A 96 -0.44 5.80 2.40
C GLY A 96 -0.22 4.77 1.28
N VAL A 97 -1.27 4.02 0.94
CA VAL A 97 -1.29 3.11 -0.21
C VAL A 97 -1.54 3.94 -1.48
N CYS A 98 -2.78 4.36 -1.70
CA CYS A 98 -3.15 5.23 -2.82
C CYS A 98 -4.43 6.02 -2.53
N ALA A 99 -4.74 7.00 -3.37
CA ALA A 99 -6.01 7.72 -3.28
C ALA A 99 -7.17 6.83 -3.77
N VAL A 100 -8.34 6.95 -3.13
CA VAL A 100 -9.55 6.14 -3.44
C VAL A 100 -9.90 6.18 -4.93
N GLY A 101 -9.97 7.37 -5.53
CA GLY A 101 -10.33 7.52 -6.94
C GLY A 101 -9.31 6.92 -7.90
N ASN A 102 -8.03 6.96 -7.54
CA ASN A 102 -6.97 6.37 -8.36
C ASN A 102 -7.03 4.84 -8.33
N LEU A 103 -7.31 4.25 -7.16
CA LEU A 103 -7.52 2.81 -7.02
C LEU A 103 -8.72 2.35 -7.86
N LEU A 104 -9.87 3.00 -7.70
CA LEU A 104 -11.08 2.66 -8.45
C LEU A 104 -10.86 2.78 -9.96
N LYS A 105 -10.20 3.84 -10.43
CA LYS A 105 -9.86 3.99 -11.85
C LYS A 105 -9.01 2.82 -12.34
N PHE A 106 -7.95 2.46 -11.63
CA PHE A 106 -7.04 1.40 -12.05
C PHE A 106 -7.71 0.03 -12.10
N LEU A 107 -8.50 -0.30 -11.08
CA LEU A 107 -9.19 -1.59 -11.01
C LEU A 107 -10.36 -1.66 -12.01
N ALA A 108 -11.18 -0.61 -12.10
CA ALA A 108 -12.43 -0.65 -12.86
C ALA A 108 -12.26 -0.27 -14.34
N ASN A 109 -11.43 0.74 -14.65
CA ASN A 109 -11.27 1.24 -16.02
C ASN A 109 -10.09 0.58 -16.71
N ASP A 110 -8.93 0.53 -16.04
CA ASP A 110 -7.71 -0.03 -16.60
C ASP A 110 -7.68 -1.57 -16.49
N LYS A 111 -8.66 -2.15 -15.78
CA LYS A 111 -8.83 -3.59 -15.53
C LYS A 111 -7.57 -4.24 -14.94
N GLY A 112 -6.78 -3.45 -14.21
CA GLY A 112 -5.51 -3.85 -13.62
C GLY A 112 -5.67 -4.65 -12.33
N VAL A 113 -4.63 -5.37 -11.95
CA VAL A 113 -4.46 -5.99 -10.62
C VAL A 113 -3.49 -5.13 -9.84
N PHE A 114 -3.95 -4.55 -8.74
CA PHE A 114 -3.09 -3.77 -7.85
C PHE A 114 -2.52 -4.68 -6.78
N MET A 115 -1.20 -4.84 -6.80
CA MET A 115 -0.43 -5.70 -5.92
C MET A 115 0.32 -4.85 -4.91
N ILE A 116 0.34 -5.29 -3.66
CA ILE A 116 1.22 -4.73 -2.64
C ILE A 116 2.39 -5.68 -2.45
N VAL A 117 3.61 -5.13 -2.43
CA VAL A 117 4.84 -5.85 -2.08
C VAL A 117 5.31 -5.30 -0.73
N GLU A 118 5.06 -6.06 0.33
CA GLU A 118 5.39 -5.67 1.70
C GLU A 118 6.73 -6.26 2.15
N PHE A 119 7.59 -5.42 2.72
CA PHE A 119 8.85 -5.82 3.35
C PHE A 119 8.79 -5.50 4.84
N GLY A 120 8.78 -6.52 5.69
CA GLY A 120 9.01 -6.37 7.12
C GLY A 120 10.50 -6.31 7.41
N HIS A 121 10.94 -5.31 8.16
CA HIS A 121 12.34 -5.15 8.52
C HIS A 121 12.52 -4.60 9.93
N ASP A 122 13.60 -4.99 10.59
CA ASP A 122 14.01 -4.50 11.91
C ASP A 122 15.45 -3.94 11.85
N LYS A 123 15.97 -3.44 12.97
CA LYS A 123 17.37 -3.08 13.10
C LYS A 123 18.18 -4.35 13.30
N SER A 124 19.25 -4.47 12.53
CA SER A 124 20.14 -5.63 12.68
C SER A 124 20.75 -5.66 14.08
N THR A 125 20.70 -6.83 14.70
CA THR A 125 21.34 -7.09 16.00
C THR A 125 22.83 -7.36 15.88
N THR A 126 23.32 -7.66 14.67
CA THR A 126 24.71 -8.07 14.44
C THR A 126 25.58 -6.97 13.83
N LYS A 127 24.98 -5.98 13.17
CA LYS A 127 25.70 -4.91 12.46
C LYS A 127 25.10 -3.54 12.79
N ASN A 128 25.91 -2.68 13.40
CA ASN A 128 25.53 -1.30 13.70
C ASN A 128 25.07 -0.57 12.44
N SER A 129 23.97 0.19 12.57
CA SER A 129 23.44 1.05 11.51
C SER A 129 22.98 0.30 10.24
N SER A 130 22.44 -0.91 10.40
CA SER A 130 21.86 -1.72 9.32
C SER A 130 20.47 -2.27 9.67
N ARG A 131 19.72 -2.74 8.66
CA ARG A 131 18.39 -3.34 8.80
C ARG A 131 18.35 -4.72 8.17
N ASP A 132 17.71 -5.67 8.84
CA ASP A 132 17.52 -7.03 8.33
C ASP A 132 16.08 -7.18 7.81
N ILE A 133 15.89 -7.97 6.76
CA ILE A 133 14.55 -8.27 6.21
C ILE A 133 14.04 -9.53 6.90
N GLU A 134 12.97 -9.37 7.68
CA GLU A 134 12.30 -10.46 8.39
C GLU A 134 11.37 -11.24 7.46
N TYR A 135 10.66 -10.54 6.58
CA TYR A 135 9.76 -11.16 5.62
C TYR A 135 9.54 -10.29 4.38
N ILE A 136 9.15 -10.95 3.29
CA ILE A 136 8.58 -10.32 2.10
C ILE A 136 7.21 -10.95 1.88
N ARG A 137 6.20 -10.14 1.59
CA ARG A 137 4.85 -10.61 1.23
C ARG A 137 4.34 -9.93 -0.01
N VAL A 138 3.73 -10.69 -0.91
CA VAL A 138 3.10 -10.14 -2.12
C VAL A 138 1.63 -10.52 -2.12
N ALA A 139 0.72 -9.55 -2.19
CA ALA A 139 -0.71 -9.84 -2.27
C ALA A 139 -1.48 -8.83 -3.12
N PRO A 140 -2.50 -9.27 -3.87
CA PRO A 140 -3.42 -8.37 -4.53
C PRO A 140 -4.30 -7.64 -3.51
N PHE A 141 -4.38 -6.31 -3.63
CA PHE A 141 -5.14 -5.48 -2.71
C PHE A 141 -6.62 -5.88 -2.61
N HIS A 142 -7.23 -6.27 -3.73
CA HIS A 142 -8.65 -6.64 -3.78
C HIS A 142 -8.99 -7.93 -2.99
N CYS A 143 -8.00 -8.78 -2.70
CA CYS A 143 -8.18 -10.01 -1.92
C CYS A 143 -7.99 -9.79 -0.40
N LEU A 144 -7.44 -8.64 0.02
CA LEU A 144 -7.17 -8.37 1.43
C LEU A 144 -8.49 -8.27 2.23
N PRO A 145 -8.57 -8.82 3.46
CA PRO A 145 -9.74 -8.66 4.32
C PRO A 145 -10.18 -7.20 4.48
N GLU A 146 -11.48 -6.96 4.66
CA GLU A 146 -12.05 -5.60 4.78
C GLU A 146 -11.42 -4.80 5.93
N ASN A 147 -11.20 -5.45 7.07
CA ASN A 147 -10.60 -4.84 8.25
C ASN A 147 -9.10 -4.49 8.06
N THR A 148 -8.47 -4.96 6.98
CA THR A 148 -7.06 -4.69 6.68
C THR A 148 -6.83 -3.26 6.25
N TYR A 149 -7.83 -2.53 5.74
CA TYR A 149 -7.65 -1.17 5.25
C TYR A 149 -8.72 -0.19 5.76
N ARG A 150 -8.36 1.10 5.72
CA ARG A 150 -9.26 2.21 6.04
C ARG A 150 -9.03 3.36 5.06
N ILE A 151 -9.97 4.30 5.05
CA ILE A 151 -9.81 5.57 4.33
C ILE A 151 -9.63 6.69 5.34
N GLU A 152 -8.52 7.43 5.19
CA GLU A 152 -8.21 8.63 5.96
C GLU A 152 -8.53 9.90 5.20
N ASN A 153 -8.89 10.95 5.94
CA ASN A 153 -9.26 12.25 5.38
C ASN A 153 -8.01 13.07 5.04
N LEU A 154 -7.25 12.59 4.06
CA LEU A 154 -6.07 13.25 3.48
C LEU A 154 -6.32 13.47 2.00
N GLY A 155 -6.27 14.74 1.56
CA GLY A 155 -6.61 15.11 0.19
C GLY A 155 -8.02 14.68 -0.19
N THR A 156 -8.15 13.87 -1.22
CA THR A 156 -9.43 13.32 -1.70
C THR A 156 -9.81 11.99 -1.06
N GLY A 157 -9.14 11.57 0.02
CA GLY A 157 -9.32 10.28 0.67
C GLY A 157 -8.18 9.33 0.32
N GLN A 158 -7.39 8.95 1.32
CA GLN A 158 -6.22 8.09 1.18
C GLN A 158 -6.47 6.72 1.81
N VAL A 159 -6.28 5.65 1.04
CA VAL A 159 -6.28 4.28 1.53
C VAL A 159 -5.02 4.05 2.38
N ARG A 160 -5.19 3.45 3.55
CA ARG A 160 -4.10 3.02 4.45
C ARG A 160 -4.39 1.61 4.97
N LEU A 161 -3.34 0.86 5.29
CA LEU A 161 -3.49 -0.41 5.96
C LEU A 161 -3.63 -0.19 7.49
N ASN A 162 -4.41 -1.06 8.12
CA ASN A 162 -4.60 -1.17 9.57
C ASN A 162 -3.66 -2.24 10.16
N TYR A 163 -3.33 -3.26 9.38
CA TYR A 163 -2.47 -4.39 9.72
C TYR A 163 -1.47 -4.63 8.59
N THR A 164 -0.35 -5.25 8.90
CA THR A 164 0.58 -5.70 7.85
C THR A 164 -0.06 -6.83 7.04
N ILE A 165 0.37 -7.01 5.80
CA ILE A 165 -0.08 -8.14 4.97
C ILE A 165 0.31 -9.46 5.63
N ASN A 166 1.50 -9.52 6.23
CA ASN A 166 1.95 -10.70 6.95
C ASN A 166 1.03 -11.07 8.14
N GLN A 167 0.42 -10.11 8.82
CA GLN A 167 -0.50 -10.38 9.94
C GLN A 167 -1.81 -11.01 9.51
N VAL A 168 -2.26 -10.76 8.28
CA VAL A 168 -3.56 -11.22 7.77
C VAL A 168 -3.40 -12.26 6.66
N TRP A 169 -2.21 -12.84 6.49
CA TRP A 169 -1.86 -13.69 5.36
C TRP A 169 -2.81 -14.88 5.19
N ASP A 170 -3.11 -15.57 6.30
CA ASP A 170 -3.99 -16.73 6.32
C ASP A 170 -5.49 -16.36 6.20
N GLU A 171 -5.82 -15.07 6.27
CA GLU A 171 -7.18 -14.54 6.11
C GLU A 171 -7.46 -14.04 4.69
N ILE A 172 -6.46 -14.02 3.80
CA ILE A 172 -6.61 -13.52 2.43
C ILE A 172 -7.58 -14.39 1.65
N ASP A 173 -8.59 -13.74 1.06
CA ASP A 173 -9.52 -14.40 0.14
C ASP A 173 -8.97 -14.31 -1.29
N TRP A 174 -8.10 -15.26 -1.63
CA TRP A 174 -7.43 -15.35 -2.93
C TRP A 174 -8.38 -15.51 -4.12
N ASN A 175 -9.63 -15.87 -3.87
CA ASN A 175 -10.64 -16.07 -4.90
C ASN A 175 -11.63 -14.91 -5.00
N ARG A 176 -11.46 -13.83 -4.22
CA ARG A 176 -12.38 -12.70 -4.22
C ARG A 176 -12.52 -12.08 -5.60
N SER A 177 -13.76 -11.92 -6.06
CA SER A 177 -14.03 -11.25 -7.33
C SER A 177 -13.89 -9.72 -7.17
N TYR A 178 -13.68 -9.02 -8.28
CA TYR A 178 -13.73 -7.55 -8.26
C TYR A 178 -15.10 -7.02 -7.86
N SER A 179 -16.20 -7.72 -8.19
CA SER A 179 -17.54 -7.28 -7.81
C SER A 179 -17.69 -7.28 -6.29
N ASP A 180 -17.31 -8.38 -5.64
CA ASP A 180 -17.39 -8.50 -4.18
C ASP A 180 -16.48 -7.47 -3.51
N PHE A 181 -15.27 -7.26 -4.04
CA PHE A 181 -14.39 -6.21 -3.57
C PHE A 181 -15.00 -4.81 -3.75
N PHE A 182 -15.64 -4.52 -4.89
CA PHE A 182 -16.26 -3.22 -5.13
C PHE A 182 -17.44 -2.95 -4.22
N ASP A 183 -18.26 -3.95 -3.92
CA ASP A 183 -19.37 -3.82 -2.97
C ASP A 183 -18.84 -3.38 -1.58
N ILE A 184 -17.80 -4.07 -1.09
CA ILE A 184 -17.15 -3.74 0.19
C ILE A 184 -16.50 -2.36 0.15
N PHE A 185 -15.62 -2.13 -0.83
CA PHE A 185 -14.77 -0.93 -0.87
C PHE A 185 -15.57 0.34 -1.16
N CYS A 186 -16.60 0.27 -1.99
CA CYS A 186 -17.46 1.41 -2.29
C CYS A 186 -18.30 1.82 -1.07
N ASP A 187 -18.84 0.86 -0.32
CA ASP A 187 -19.59 1.15 0.90
C ASP A 187 -18.69 1.79 1.98
N LEU A 188 -17.45 1.31 2.11
CA LEU A 188 -16.44 1.95 2.97
C LEU A 188 -16.16 3.39 2.54
N ALA A 189 -15.96 3.64 1.24
CA ALA A 189 -15.69 4.97 0.69
C ALA A 189 -16.88 5.93 0.88
N ILE A 190 -18.10 5.48 0.57
CA ILE A 190 -19.33 6.26 0.75
C ILE A 190 -19.49 6.65 2.22
N THR A 191 -19.31 5.68 3.14
CA THR A 191 -19.39 5.92 4.58
C THR A 191 -18.36 6.94 5.05
N HIS A 192 -17.11 6.81 4.57
CA HIS A 192 -16.05 7.77 4.84
C HIS A 192 -16.43 9.19 4.39
N TYR A 193 -16.87 9.36 3.15
CA TYR A 193 -17.18 10.70 2.62
C TYR A 193 -18.41 11.32 3.26
N ARG A 194 -19.42 10.53 3.64
CA ARG A 194 -20.56 11.02 4.44
C ARG A 194 -20.09 11.59 5.78
N ARG A 195 -19.18 10.90 6.48
CA ARG A 195 -18.58 11.39 7.72
C ARG A 195 -17.79 12.68 7.49
N VAL A 196 -16.93 12.72 6.47
CA VAL A 196 -16.14 13.91 6.12
C VAL A 196 -17.04 15.11 5.83
N LYS A 197 -18.15 14.92 5.10
CA LYS A 197 -19.14 15.96 4.86
C LYS A 197 -19.74 16.49 6.17
N ALA A 198 -20.19 15.60 7.06
CA ALA A 198 -20.77 15.98 8.34
C ALA A 198 -19.77 16.75 9.22
N ASP A 199 -18.51 16.31 9.26
CA ASP A 199 -17.44 16.98 10.00
C ASP A 199 -17.14 18.37 9.43
N ALA A 200 -17.15 18.52 8.10
CA ALA A 200 -16.97 19.81 7.43
C ALA A 200 -18.12 20.77 7.79
N GLU A 201 -19.37 20.31 7.76
CA GLU A 201 -20.53 21.10 8.18
C GLU A 201 -20.44 21.56 9.63
N LYS A 202 -20.00 20.68 10.56
CA LYS A 202 -19.75 21.06 11.97
C LYS A 202 -18.67 22.14 12.11
N ARG A 203 -17.59 22.03 11.33
CA ARG A 203 -16.49 23.02 11.32
C ARG A 203 -16.96 24.36 10.79
N ILE A 204 -17.73 24.37 9.69
CA ILE A 204 -18.34 25.58 9.12
C ILE A 204 -19.17 26.30 10.19
N LYS A 205 -20.10 25.59 10.84
CA LYS A 205 -20.94 26.16 11.90
C LYS A 205 -20.13 26.69 13.09
N SER A 206 -19.06 26.01 13.47
CA SER A 206 -18.17 26.47 14.55
C SER A 206 -17.49 27.81 14.21
N ILE A 207 -17.10 27.97 12.94
CA ILE A 207 -16.49 29.21 12.43
C ILE A 207 -17.52 30.33 12.32
N GLU A 208 -18.73 30.03 11.84
CA GLU A 208 -19.85 30.99 11.79
C GLU A 208 -20.18 31.52 13.20
N GLN A 209 -20.30 30.65 14.21
CA GLN A 209 -20.53 31.07 15.59
C GLN A 209 -19.40 31.91 16.16
N PHE A 210 -18.14 31.58 15.84
CA PHE A 210 -16.99 32.38 16.27
C PHE A 210 -17.02 33.79 15.65
N LYS A 211 -17.41 33.89 14.39
CA LYS A 211 -17.58 35.17 13.68
C LYS A 211 -18.72 35.99 14.28
N ASP A 212 -19.89 35.38 14.47
CA ASP A 212 -21.07 36.04 15.02
C ASP A 212 -20.88 36.47 16.48
N GLY A 213 -20.07 35.73 17.23
CA GLY A 213 -19.64 36.06 18.60
C GLY A 213 -18.53 37.13 18.68
N GLY A 214 -18.24 37.85 17.59
CA GLY A 214 -17.24 38.93 17.58
C GLY A 214 -15.81 38.46 17.80
N TYR A 215 -15.48 37.24 17.39
CA TYR A 215 -14.15 36.63 17.47
C TYR A 215 -13.58 36.48 18.90
N GLN A 216 -14.44 36.46 19.92
CA GLN A 216 -13.99 36.42 21.32
C GLN A 216 -13.53 35.04 21.77
N ASN A 217 -14.25 33.97 21.41
CA ASN A 217 -13.95 32.60 21.86
C ASN A 217 -14.29 31.56 20.78
N PHE A 218 -13.29 30.81 20.30
CA PHE A 218 -13.51 29.72 19.35
C PHE A 218 -13.72 28.38 20.09
N ARG A 219 -14.76 27.63 19.69
CA ARG A 219 -15.00 26.26 20.17
C ARG A 219 -15.56 25.40 19.04
N PHE A 220 -15.12 24.15 18.98
CA PHE A 220 -15.73 23.17 18.09
C PHE A 220 -17.09 22.72 18.64
N ILE A 221 -18.10 22.75 17.78
CA ILE A 221 -19.39 22.11 18.03
C ILE A 221 -19.16 20.59 18.05
N ARG A 222 -19.62 19.94 19.13
CA ARG A 222 -19.55 18.48 19.30
C ARG A 222 -20.58 17.78 18.40
#